data_AF-A0A8H7NNP8-F1
#
_entry.id   AF-A0A8H7NNP8-F1
#
_cell.length_a   1.000
_cell.length_b   1.000
_cell.length_c   1.000
_cell.angle_alpha   90.00
_cell.angle_beta   90.00
_cell.angle_gamma   90.00
#
_symmetry.space_group_name_H-M   'P 1'
#
loop_
_entity.id
_entity.type
_entity.pdbx_description
1 polymer ?
#
loop_
_entity_poly.entity_id
_entity_poly.type
_entity_poly.pdbx_seq_one_letter_code
_entity_poly.pdbx_strand_id
1 'polypeptide(L)'
;MRTREVFHEAPEDPVNENSQGSRPNEPKDEEKKASSTEKPPRTAPFDRIASLTMSRKIQKWTACLTLETCDVSHLMKEGFYWDKSSIEPESGFLIPYQKDLPADESQWGWKCARVYQCSSMREGIIQWKGQLRILAQELKTLAEFNLDILTADAIHVMMVRDSENRVVYCYSRLRPQDNCNAYYDHMPMEGYWPWPRKDEIL
;
A
#
# COMPACT_ATOMS: atom_id res chain seq x y z
N MET A 1 0.59 3.32 51.91
CA MET A 1 0.28 1.88 52.07
C MET A 1 1.17 1.11 51.11
N ARG A 2 2.03 0.24 51.65
CA ARG A 2 2.92 -0.71 50.93
C ARG A 2 2.13 -1.99 50.64
N THR A 3 2.39 -2.60 49.47
CA THR A 3 2.46 -4.05 49.15
C THR A 3 2.21 -4.22 47.65
N ARG A 4 2.84 -5.10 46.86
CA ARG A 4 3.99 -6.03 46.94
C ARG A 4 4.15 -6.55 45.50
N GLU A 5 5.38 -6.74 45.03
CA GLU A 5 5.69 -7.49 43.80
C GLU A 5 5.41 -8.99 44.00
N VAL A 6 5.08 -9.72 42.92
CA VAL A 6 5.39 -11.15 42.76
C VAL A 6 5.65 -11.45 41.27
N PHE A 7 6.88 -11.90 41.00
CA PHE A 7 7.34 -12.61 39.81
C PHE A 7 6.96 -14.10 39.88
N HIS A 8 6.71 -14.75 38.73
CA HIS A 8 6.97 -16.18 38.43
C HIS A 8 6.87 -16.33 36.91
N GLU A 9 7.96 -16.47 36.14
CA GLU A 9 8.88 -17.61 35.96
C GLU A 9 8.27 -18.76 35.12
N ALA A 10 8.94 -19.06 34.00
CA ALA A 10 8.62 -20.10 33.03
C ALA A 10 9.36 -21.41 33.34
N PRO A 11 8.90 -22.55 32.80
CA PRO A 11 9.82 -23.61 32.37
C PRO A 11 9.44 -24.18 30.99
N GLU A 12 10.34 -24.19 30.02
CA GLU A 12 11.32 -25.24 29.65
C GLU A 12 10.85 -26.16 28.51
N ASP A 13 11.63 -26.16 27.43
CA ASP A 13 11.59 -27.09 26.31
C ASP A 13 12.21 -28.45 26.70
N PRO A 14 11.70 -29.58 26.18
CA PRO A 14 12.49 -30.79 26.09
C PRO A 14 13.11 -30.96 24.70
N VAL A 15 14.43 -31.10 24.76
CA VAL A 15 15.35 -31.75 23.83
C VAL A 15 14.75 -32.98 23.14
N ASN A 16 14.99 -33.12 21.83
CA ASN A 16 15.05 -34.45 21.21
C ASN A 16 16.25 -34.53 20.25
N GLU A 17 17.26 -35.27 20.70
CA GLU A 17 18.35 -35.81 19.91
C GLU A 17 17.81 -36.91 19.01
N ASN A 18 18.13 -36.88 17.71
CA ASN A 18 18.30 -38.13 16.98
C ASN A 18 19.21 -37.97 15.77
N SER A 19 20.41 -38.55 15.93
CA SER A 19 20.95 -39.60 15.09
C SER A 19 21.44 -39.23 13.69
N GLN A 20 22.76 -39.06 13.65
CA GLN A 20 23.73 -39.58 12.67
C GLN A 20 23.18 -40.58 11.62
N GLY A 21 23.52 -40.34 10.36
CA GLY A 21 23.41 -41.31 9.27
C GLY A 21 24.37 -40.97 8.14
N SER A 22 25.49 -41.68 8.09
CA SER A 22 26.61 -41.50 7.17
C SER A 22 26.31 -41.86 5.71
N ARG A 23 27.04 -41.18 4.80
CA ARG A 23 27.51 -41.53 3.43
C ARG A 23 27.90 -43.03 3.24
N PRO A 24 28.36 -43.49 2.04
CA PRO A 24 28.35 -42.95 0.65
C PRO A 24 27.93 -44.02 -0.40
N ASN A 25 27.91 -43.68 -1.70
CA ASN A 25 28.65 -44.41 -2.75
C ASN A 25 28.25 -43.96 -4.18
N GLU A 26 29.16 -43.22 -4.82
CA GLU A 26 29.54 -43.36 -6.23
C GLU A 26 30.52 -44.58 -6.36
N PRO A 27 31.06 -45.00 -7.53
CA PRO A 27 31.09 -44.37 -8.87
C PRO A 27 30.90 -45.35 -10.06
N LYS A 28 31.21 -44.82 -11.26
CA LYS A 28 31.74 -45.46 -12.50
C LYS A 28 30.74 -45.55 -13.65
N ASP A 29 31.09 -45.38 -14.92
CA ASP A 29 32.19 -44.79 -15.70
C ASP A 29 31.72 -44.95 -17.18
N GLU A 30 32.47 -44.36 -18.11
CA GLU A 30 32.54 -44.71 -19.55
C GLU A 30 31.63 -43.97 -20.58
N GLU A 31 32.18 -42.86 -21.08
CA GLU A 31 32.59 -42.64 -22.49
C GLU A 31 31.73 -43.17 -23.65
N LYS A 32 31.27 -42.25 -24.53
CA LYS A 32 31.60 -42.26 -25.98
C LYS A 32 31.13 -41.02 -26.78
N LYS A 33 32.12 -40.34 -27.34
CA LYS A 33 32.27 -39.64 -28.64
C LYS A 33 31.06 -39.06 -29.41
N ALA A 34 31.32 -37.82 -29.87
CA ALA A 34 30.53 -36.91 -30.68
C ALA A 34 30.10 -37.41 -32.08
N SER A 35 28.96 -36.90 -32.55
CA SER A 35 28.75 -36.52 -33.96
C SER A 35 27.71 -35.40 -34.04
N SER A 36 28.09 -34.33 -34.72
CA SER A 36 27.34 -33.09 -34.89
C SER A 36 26.27 -33.23 -35.97
N THR A 37 25.05 -32.76 -35.68
CA THR A 37 24.10 -32.32 -36.71
C THR A 37 23.22 -31.26 -36.09
N GLU A 38 23.62 -29.99 -36.25
CA GLU A 38 22.82 -28.83 -35.87
C GLU A 38 21.47 -28.84 -36.61
N LYS A 39 20.40 -29.07 -35.84
CA LYS A 39 19.06 -28.55 -36.14
C LYS A 39 18.70 -27.56 -35.02
N PRO A 40 18.19 -26.36 -35.33
CA PRO A 40 17.79 -25.42 -34.28
C PRO A 40 16.68 -26.06 -33.44
N PRO A 41 16.74 -26.02 -32.10
CA PRO A 41 15.71 -26.59 -31.27
C PRO A 41 14.41 -25.80 -31.48
N ARG A 42 13.35 -26.51 -31.83
CA ARG A 42 11.96 -26.05 -31.71
C ARG A 42 11.78 -25.53 -30.28
N THR A 43 11.56 -24.23 -30.16
CA THR A 43 11.17 -23.55 -28.92
C THR A 43 9.99 -24.28 -28.31
N ALA A 44 10.22 -24.94 -27.17
CA ALA A 44 9.17 -25.53 -26.37
C ALA A 44 8.29 -24.40 -25.79
N PRO A 45 6.98 -24.62 -25.53
CA PRO A 45 6.07 -23.59 -25.03
C PRO A 45 6.33 -23.17 -23.57
N PHE A 46 7.40 -23.69 -22.94
CA PHE A 46 7.65 -23.58 -21.51
C PHE A 46 8.37 -22.30 -21.08
N ASP A 47 8.97 -21.55 -22.02
CA ASP A 47 9.62 -20.27 -21.70
C ASP A 47 8.64 -19.11 -21.45
N ARG A 48 7.33 -19.30 -21.69
CA ARG A 48 6.30 -18.28 -21.40
C ARG A 48 5.74 -18.32 -19.99
N ILE A 49 6.00 -19.39 -19.21
CA ILE A 49 5.45 -19.52 -17.84
C ILE A 49 6.42 -18.96 -16.79
N ALA A 50 7.72 -18.84 -17.11
CA ALA A 50 8.70 -18.18 -16.24
C ALA A 50 8.53 -16.65 -16.16
N SER A 51 7.73 -16.04 -17.03
CA SER A 51 7.44 -14.59 -17.02
C SER A 51 6.22 -14.20 -16.17
N LEU A 52 5.54 -15.16 -15.53
CA LEU A 52 4.33 -14.92 -14.72
C LEU A 52 4.56 -15.11 -13.21
N THR A 53 5.80 -15.37 -12.79
CA THR A 53 6.28 -14.92 -11.47
C THR A 53 6.72 -13.47 -11.59
N MET A 54 5.76 -12.59 -11.85
CA MET A 54 5.89 -11.21 -11.38
C MET A 54 6.08 -11.31 -9.88
N SER A 55 7.34 -11.23 -9.43
CA SER A 55 7.68 -10.83 -8.08
C SER A 55 6.89 -9.55 -7.82
N ARG A 56 5.67 -9.68 -7.26
CA ARG A 56 4.88 -8.55 -6.81
C ARG A 56 5.80 -7.90 -5.79
N LYS A 57 6.51 -6.84 -6.20
CA LYS A 57 7.35 -6.08 -5.29
C LYS A 57 6.43 -5.75 -4.13
N ILE A 58 6.73 -6.30 -2.96
CA ILE A 58 5.94 -6.06 -1.76
C ILE A 58 5.95 -4.54 -1.60
N GLN A 59 4.79 -3.94 -1.80
CA GLN A 59 4.64 -2.51 -1.72
C GLN A 59 4.84 -2.11 -0.25
N LYS A 60 5.98 -1.47 0.02
CA LYS A 60 6.45 -1.16 1.38
C LYS A 60 5.77 0.06 2.01
N TRP A 61 4.92 0.72 1.24
CA TRP A 61 4.23 1.95 1.62
C TRP A 61 2.80 1.92 1.11
N THR A 62 1.90 2.66 1.77
CA THR A 62 0.54 2.90 1.27
C THR A 62 0.20 4.37 1.35
N ALA A 63 -0.87 4.79 0.67
CA ALA A 63 -1.35 6.17 0.70
C ALA A 63 -2.72 6.28 1.38
N CYS A 64 -2.89 7.34 2.15
CA CYS A 64 -4.17 7.77 2.69
C CYS A 64 -4.40 9.23 2.29
N LEU A 65 -5.60 9.54 1.78
CA LEU A 65 -5.96 10.88 1.35
C LEU A 65 -7.11 11.42 2.20
N THR A 66 -7.01 12.65 2.65
CA THR A 66 -8.13 13.34 3.32
C THR A 66 -8.36 14.65 2.61
N LEU A 67 -9.59 14.93 2.21
CA LEU A 67 -9.98 16.15 1.51
C LEU A 67 -11.02 16.91 2.34
N GLU A 68 -10.99 18.23 2.22
CA GLU A 68 -11.98 19.17 2.71
C GLU A 68 -12.44 20.02 1.53
N THR A 69 -13.75 20.14 1.33
CA THR A 69 -14.33 20.96 0.28
C THR A 69 -15.67 21.55 0.71
N CYS A 70 -16.02 22.70 0.16
CA CYS A 70 -17.37 23.28 0.30
C CYS A 70 -18.35 22.77 -0.76
N ASP A 71 -17.87 22.11 -1.81
CA ASP A 71 -18.69 21.64 -2.92
C ASP A 71 -18.32 20.20 -3.34
N VAL A 72 -18.73 19.27 -2.49
CA VAL A 72 -18.58 17.82 -2.75
C VAL A 72 -19.36 17.42 -4.00
N SER A 73 -20.49 18.09 -4.28
CA SER A 73 -21.30 17.80 -5.47
C SER A 73 -20.54 18.06 -6.76
N HIS A 74 -19.74 19.13 -6.79
CA HIS A 74 -18.85 19.41 -7.90
C HIS A 74 -17.79 18.33 -8.09
N LEU A 75 -17.10 17.93 -7.00
CA LEU A 75 -16.12 16.83 -7.05
C LEU A 75 -16.73 15.51 -7.52
N MET A 76 -17.96 15.21 -7.11
CA MET A 76 -18.66 13.99 -7.53
C MET A 76 -19.02 14.00 -9.03
N LYS A 77 -19.34 15.16 -9.59
CA LYS A 77 -19.75 15.31 -11.00
C LYS A 77 -18.58 15.45 -11.96
N GLU A 78 -17.59 16.25 -11.60
CA GLU A 78 -16.42 16.50 -12.45
C GLU A 78 -15.30 15.48 -12.22
N GLY A 79 -15.34 14.73 -11.11
CA GLY A 79 -14.28 13.83 -10.66
C GLY A 79 -13.19 14.55 -9.87
N PHE A 80 -12.47 13.78 -9.06
CA PHE A 80 -11.31 14.25 -8.33
C PHE A 80 -10.04 13.91 -9.09
N TYR A 81 -9.48 14.94 -9.74
CA TYR A 81 -8.22 14.88 -10.44
C TYR A 81 -7.21 15.77 -9.73
N TRP A 82 -6.07 15.19 -9.39
CA TRP A 82 -4.96 15.91 -8.78
C TRP A 82 -3.65 15.39 -9.37
N ASP A 83 -2.62 16.22 -9.30
CA ASP A 83 -1.28 15.87 -9.73
C ASP A 83 -0.25 16.56 -8.84
N LYS A 84 1.03 16.47 -9.22
CA LYS A 84 2.12 17.10 -8.49
C LYS A 84 1.99 18.62 -8.35
N SER A 85 1.32 19.29 -9.30
CA SER A 85 1.08 20.74 -9.22
C SER A 85 0.08 21.10 -8.12
N SER A 86 -0.74 20.15 -7.70
CA SER A 86 -1.66 20.32 -6.57
C SER A 86 -0.97 20.23 -5.20
N ILE A 87 0.30 19.80 -5.14
CA ILE A 87 1.05 19.75 -3.88
C ILE A 87 1.55 21.14 -3.52
N GLU A 88 1.27 21.58 -2.30
CA GLU A 88 1.77 22.84 -1.78
C GLU A 88 3.27 22.70 -1.45
N PRO A 89 4.16 23.45 -2.12
CA PRO A 89 5.59 23.40 -1.84
C PRO A 89 5.87 23.73 -0.36
N GLU A 90 6.86 23.06 0.23
CA GLU A 90 7.38 23.34 1.59
C GLU A 90 6.40 23.13 2.76
N SER A 91 5.14 22.74 2.49
CA SER A 91 4.12 22.45 3.50
C SER A 91 4.22 21.04 4.11
N GLY A 92 4.99 20.16 3.47
CA GLY A 92 5.09 18.74 3.82
C GLY A 92 6.02 18.49 5.01
N PHE A 93 5.75 17.41 5.75
CA PHE A 93 6.55 17.02 6.92
C PHE A 93 6.59 15.49 7.08
N LEU A 94 7.47 15.01 7.97
CA LEU A 94 7.57 13.60 8.35
C LEU A 94 7.01 13.39 9.75
N ILE A 95 6.32 12.27 9.94
CA ILE A 95 5.94 11.71 11.24
C ILE A 95 6.82 10.46 11.44
N PRO A 96 7.95 10.56 12.15
CA PRO A 96 8.95 9.49 12.19
C PRO A 96 8.60 8.34 13.15
N TYR A 97 7.63 8.52 14.05
CA TYR A 97 7.31 7.55 15.09
C TYR A 97 5.83 7.18 15.11
N GLN A 98 5.56 5.90 15.39
CA GLN A 98 4.22 5.32 15.36
C GLN A 98 3.25 5.98 16.35
N LYS A 99 3.76 6.37 17.52
CA LYS A 99 2.97 7.02 18.57
C LYS A 99 2.37 8.37 18.15
N ASP A 100 2.96 9.00 17.13
CA ASP A 100 2.55 10.31 16.62
C ASP A 100 1.64 10.16 15.38
N LEU A 101 1.41 8.91 14.91
CA LEU A 101 0.43 8.62 13.88
C LEU A 101 -0.99 8.66 14.45
N PRO A 102 -1.97 9.07 13.63
CA PRO A 102 -3.38 8.80 13.89
C PRO A 102 -3.64 7.35 14.29
N ALA A 103 -4.56 7.16 15.23
CA ALA A 103 -4.82 5.88 15.87
C ALA A 103 -5.10 4.75 14.86
N ASP A 104 -5.92 5.03 13.84
CA ASP A 104 -6.26 4.06 12.81
C ASP A 104 -5.01 3.56 12.05
N GLU A 105 -4.12 4.48 11.66
CA GLU A 105 -2.91 4.15 10.89
C GLU A 105 -1.90 3.36 11.72
N SER A 106 -1.79 3.70 13.00
CA SER A 106 -1.00 2.97 13.97
C SER A 106 -1.55 1.55 14.20
N GLN A 107 -2.88 1.40 14.30
CA GLN A 107 -3.55 0.11 14.44
C GLN A 107 -3.42 -0.77 13.20
N TRP A 108 -3.30 -0.19 12.00
CA TRP A 108 -2.96 -0.92 10.77
C TRP A 108 -1.49 -1.37 10.73
N GLY A 109 -0.71 -1.05 11.77
CA GLY A 109 0.67 -1.50 11.95
C GLY A 109 1.71 -0.59 11.31
N TRP A 110 1.34 0.56 10.74
CA TRP A 110 2.30 1.50 10.16
C TRP A 110 3.09 2.23 11.25
N LYS A 111 4.34 2.59 10.96
CA LYS A 111 5.26 3.15 11.96
C LYS A 111 5.65 4.59 11.73
N CYS A 112 5.58 5.04 10.48
CA CYS A 112 5.91 6.41 10.13
C CYS A 112 5.08 6.87 8.93
N ALA A 113 4.98 8.19 8.77
CA ALA A 113 4.30 8.81 7.64
C ALA A 113 5.12 9.95 7.04
N ARG A 114 4.94 10.17 5.73
CA ARG A 114 5.27 11.43 5.06
C ARG A 114 3.97 12.11 4.68
N VAL A 115 3.86 13.38 5.00
CA VAL A 115 2.66 14.18 4.81
C VAL A 115 2.92 15.23 3.74
N TYR A 116 2.00 15.33 2.79
CA TYR A 116 1.94 16.39 1.80
C TYR A 116 0.62 17.13 1.97
N GLN A 117 0.66 18.46 2.01
CA GLN A 117 -0.55 19.25 1.83
C GLN A 117 -0.80 19.45 0.34
N CYS A 118 -2.06 19.43 -0.03
CA CYS A 118 -2.49 19.60 -1.41
C CYS A 118 -3.74 20.46 -1.47
N SER A 119 -3.87 21.23 -2.54
CA SER A 119 -5.06 22.04 -2.79
C SER A 119 -5.25 22.25 -4.27
N SER A 120 -6.49 22.58 -4.64
CA SER A 120 -6.82 23.05 -5.98
C SER A 120 -7.49 24.40 -5.90
N MET A 121 -7.06 25.31 -6.77
CA MET A 121 -7.64 26.62 -6.95
C MET A 121 -8.19 26.74 -8.37
N ARG A 122 -9.40 27.26 -8.50
CA ARG A 122 -10.02 27.66 -9.78
C ARG A 122 -10.42 29.11 -9.65
N GLU A 123 -9.89 29.97 -10.52
CA GLU A 123 -10.18 31.42 -10.54
C GLU A 123 -9.94 32.12 -9.19
N GLY A 124 -8.92 31.69 -8.44
CA GLY A 124 -8.59 32.24 -7.13
C GLY A 124 -9.46 31.72 -5.98
N ILE A 125 -10.41 30.81 -6.25
CA ILE A 125 -11.25 30.17 -5.25
C ILE A 125 -10.74 28.75 -5.01
N ILE A 126 -10.53 28.42 -3.74
CA ILE A 126 -10.11 27.08 -3.31
C ILE A 126 -11.28 26.11 -3.49
N GLN A 127 -11.12 25.14 -4.36
CA GLN A 127 -12.13 24.11 -4.63
C GLN A 127 -12.08 23.02 -3.56
N TRP A 128 -10.87 22.64 -3.18
CA TRP A 128 -10.63 21.67 -2.13
C TRP A 128 -9.23 21.87 -1.55
N LYS A 129 -9.08 21.44 -0.30
CA LYS A 129 -7.79 21.24 0.37
C LYS A 129 -7.69 19.81 0.81
N GLY A 130 -6.49 19.33 1.04
CA GLY A 130 -6.31 17.98 1.47
C GLY A 130 -4.93 17.66 1.96
N GLN A 131 -4.84 16.47 2.54
CA GLN A 131 -3.62 15.91 3.05
C GLN A 131 -3.44 14.51 2.49
N LEU A 132 -2.34 14.32 1.77
CA LEU A 132 -1.85 13.01 1.36
C LEU A 132 -0.83 12.51 2.38
N ARG A 133 -1.10 11.35 2.98
CA ARG A 133 -0.20 10.64 3.87
C ARG A 133 0.33 9.40 3.19
N ILE A 134 1.65 9.29 3.12
CA ILE A 134 2.34 8.08 2.71
C ILE A 134 2.81 7.37 3.96
N LEU A 135 2.27 6.19 4.23
CA LEU A 135 2.55 5.39 5.41
C LEU A 135 3.58 4.31 5.07
N ALA A 136 4.52 4.05 5.98
CA ALA A 136 5.50 2.99 5.82
C ALA A 136 5.91 2.35 7.16
N GLN A 137 6.60 1.22 7.08
CA GLN A 137 7.22 0.54 8.23
C GLN A 137 8.57 1.17 8.62
N GLU A 138 9.23 1.84 7.68
CA GLU A 138 10.59 2.35 7.83
C GLU A 138 10.72 3.76 7.28
N LEU A 139 11.38 4.65 8.04
CA LEU A 139 11.62 6.04 7.60
C LEU A 139 12.42 6.11 6.29
N LYS A 140 13.33 5.15 6.07
CA LYS A 140 14.10 5.03 4.82
C LYS A 140 13.18 4.88 3.60
N THR A 141 12.10 4.12 3.72
CA THR A 141 11.12 3.95 2.63
C THR A 141 10.45 5.28 2.28
N LEU A 142 10.19 6.15 3.27
CA LEU A 142 9.60 7.48 3.05
C LEU A 142 10.60 8.49 2.46
N ALA A 143 11.87 8.37 2.83
CA ALA A 143 12.94 9.21 2.29
C ALA A 143 13.18 8.94 0.79
N GLU A 144 13.07 7.66 0.39
CA GLU A 144 13.22 7.22 -1.01
C GLU A 144 11.92 7.37 -1.82
N PHE A 145 10.78 7.62 -1.18
CA PHE A 145 9.49 7.75 -1.84
C PHE A 145 9.44 8.99 -2.76
N ASN A 146 8.91 8.78 -3.97
CA ASN A 146 8.63 9.83 -4.95
C ASN A 146 7.13 9.81 -5.32
N LEU A 147 6.51 10.97 -5.42
CA LEU A 147 5.12 11.10 -5.86
C LEU A 147 4.86 10.55 -7.28
N ASP A 148 5.87 10.44 -8.15
CA ASP A 148 5.73 9.87 -9.50
C ASP A 148 5.26 8.40 -9.51
N ILE A 149 5.56 7.65 -8.45
CA ILE A 149 5.18 6.24 -8.35
C ILE A 149 3.81 6.03 -7.69
N LEU A 150 3.13 7.13 -7.33
CA LEU A 150 1.81 7.06 -6.71
C LEU A 150 0.74 6.77 -7.77
N THR A 151 0.01 5.68 -7.57
CA THR A 151 -1.14 5.30 -8.38
C THR A 151 -2.39 5.27 -7.52
N ALA A 152 -3.57 5.36 -8.14
CA ALA A 152 -4.84 5.27 -7.43
C ALA A 152 -4.94 3.97 -6.60
N ASP A 153 -4.43 2.85 -7.12
CA ASP A 153 -4.48 1.54 -6.44
C ASP A 153 -3.65 1.47 -5.15
N ALA A 154 -2.71 2.38 -4.98
CA ALA A 154 -1.90 2.51 -3.78
C ALA A 154 -2.62 3.28 -2.65
N ILE A 155 -3.74 3.95 -2.95
CA ILE A 155 -4.56 4.65 -1.97
C ILE A 155 -5.43 3.61 -1.25
N HIS A 156 -5.19 3.41 0.04
CA HIS A 156 -5.97 2.48 0.87
C HIS A 156 -7.20 3.14 1.46
N VAL A 157 -7.10 4.41 1.82
CA VAL A 157 -8.18 5.15 2.47
C VAL A 157 -8.27 6.52 1.86
N MET A 158 -9.49 6.96 1.60
CA MET A 158 -9.79 8.33 1.23
C MET A 158 -11.03 8.80 1.98
N MET A 159 -10.97 10.01 2.50
CA MET A 159 -12.09 10.62 3.20
C MET A 159 -12.29 12.02 2.66
N VAL A 160 -13.53 12.38 2.36
CA VAL A 160 -13.90 13.75 2.03
C VAL A 160 -14.79 14.28 3.13
N ARG A 161 -14.47 15.50 3.57
CA ARG A 161 -15.24 16.25 4.54
C ARG A 161 -15.83 17.49 3.91
N ASP A 162 -17.04 17.85 4.36
CA ASP A 162 -17.66 19.12 4.00
C ASP A 162 -17.14 20.28 4.86
N SER A 163 -17.68 21.47 4.65
CA SER A 163 -17.35 22.68 5.43
C SER A 163 -17.70 22.60 6.91
N GLU A 164 -18.54 21.65 7.31
CA GLU A 164 -18.89 21.38 8.71
C GLU A 164 -18.01 20.26 9.32
N ASN A 165 -16.96 19.83 8.60
CA ASN A 165 -16.04 18.77 8.99
C ASN A 165 -16.74 17.40 9.15
N ARG A 166 -17.89 17.20 8.50
CA ARG A 166 -18.61 15.91 8.47
C ARG A 166 -18.03 15.03 7.37
N VAL A 167 -17.86 13.74 7.63
CA VAL A 167 -17.46 12.78 6.59
C VAL A 167 -18.66 12.53 5.68
N VAL A 168 -18.52 12.94 4.43
CA VAL A 168 -19.59 12.89 3.41
C VAL A 168 -19.26 11.92 2.28
N TYR A 169 -18.00 11.50 2.21
CA TYR A 169 -17.55 10.42 1.36
C TYR A 169 -16.41 9.68 2.07
N CYS A 170 -16.45 8.35 2.04
CA CYS A 170 -15.43 7.51 2.65
C CYS A 170 -15.11 6.31 1.77
N TYR A 171 -13.83 5.97 1.82
CA TYR A 171 -13.26 4.79 1.24
C TYR A 171 -12.33 4.10 2.17
N SER A 172 -12.44 2.79 2.19
CA SER A 172 -11.44 1.93 2.72
C SER A 172 -11.35 0.67 1.88
N ARG A 173 -10.19 0.49 1.24
CA ARG A 173 -9.81 -0.80 0.67
C ARG A 173 -9.74 -1.89 1.74
N LEU A 174 -9.37 -1.50 2.97
CA LEU A 174 -9.24 -2.41 4.11
C LEU A 174 -10.60 -2.79 4.70
N ARG A 175 -11.60 -1.90 4.56
CA ARG A 175 -12.96 -2.07 5.06
C ARG A 175 -13.98 -1.62 4.01
N PRO A 176 -14.15 -2.35 2.89
CA PRO A 176 -15.04 -1.93 1.81
C PRO A 176 -16.50 -1.77 2.24
N GLN A 177 -16.92 -2.46 3.30
CA GLN A 177 -18.24 -2.33 3.92
C GLN A 177 -18.48 -0.97 4.60
N ASP A 178 -17.41 -0.23 4.91
CA ASP A 178 -17.48 1.11 5.50
C ASP A 178 -17.43 2.21 4.42
N ASN A 179 -17.35 1.84 3.14
CA ASN A 179 -17.40 2.79 2.04
C ASN A 179 -18.77 3.48 2.02
N CYS A 180 -18.77 4.80 1.89
CA CYS A 180 -20.02 5.56 1.88
C CYS A 180 -19.93 6.80 0.99
N ASN A 181 -21.08 7.18 0.45
CA ASN A 181 -21.31 8.47 -0.18
C ASN A 181 -22.66 9.01 0.34
N ALA A 182 -22.60 10.07 1.14
CA ALA A 182 -23.78 10.61 1.81
C ALA A 182 -24.73 11.36 0.87
N TYR A 183 -24.28 11.76 -0.32
CA TYR A 183 -25.05 12.58 -1.25
C TYR A 183 -25.58 11.81 -2.47
N TYR A 184 -24.87 10.75 -2.88
CA TYR A 184 -25.15 10.02 -4.13
C TYR A 184 -25.15 8.49 -3.93
N ASP A 185 -25.39 8.02 -2.70
CA ASP A 185 -25.51 6.60 -2.30
C ASP A 185 -24.32 5.72 -2.69
N HIS A 186 -24.41 5.04 -3.82
CA HIS A 186 -23.39 4.10 -4.31
C HIS A 186 -22.57 4.67 -5.46
N MET A 187 -22.78 5.93 -5.83
CA MET A 187 -22.03 6.58 -6.90
C MET A 187 -20.57 6.78 -6.47
N PRO A 188 -19.60 6.20 -7.20
CA PRO A 188 -18.19 6.45 -6.95
C PRO A 188 -17.79 7.83 -7.47
N MET A 189 -16.83 8.46 -6.81
CA MET A 189 -16.19 9.67 -7.34
C MET A 189 -15.23 9.28 -8.47
N GLU A 190 -15.38 9.86 -9.66
CA GLU A 190 -14.44 9.59 -10.76
C GLU A 190 -13.05 10.19 -10.49
N GLY A 191 -12.01 9.71 -11.20
CA GLY A 191 -10.66 10.29 -11.17
C GLY A 191 -9.60 9.42 -10.49
N TYR A 192 -8.71 10.03 -9.70
CA TYR A 192 -7.58 9.36 -9.01
C TYR A 192 -8.02 8.58 -7.78
N TRP A 193 -9.08 7.80 -7.97
CA TRP A 193 -9.82 7.12 -6.95
C TRP A 193 -9.79 5.59 -7.16
N PRO A 194 -9.64 4.80 -6.09
CA PRO A 194 -9.59 3.33 -6.16
C PRO A 194 -10.89 2.48 -6.13
N TRP A 195 -12.16 2.95 -6.19
CA TRP A 195 -13.33 2.02 -6.08
C TRP A 195 -14.76 2.37 -6.58
N PRO A 196 -15.44 1.52 -7.37
CA PRO A 196 -14.90 0.53 -8.28
C PRO A 196 -14.72 1.18 -9.66
N ARG A 197 -13.68 0.75 -10.36
CA ARG A 197 -13.61 0.97 -11.80
C ARG A 197 -14.76 0.17 -12.43
N LYS A 198 -15.29 0.61 -13.57
CA LYS A 198 -16.36 -0.11 -14.30
C LYS A 198 -16.01 -1.59 -14.55
N ASP A 199 -14.73 -1.91 -14.50
CA ASP A 199 -14.11 -3.21 -14.76
C ASP A 199 -14.05 -4.12 -13.51
N GLU A 200 -14.37 -3.61 -12.31
CA GLU A 200 -14.39 -4.35 -11.03
C GLU A 200 -15.81 -4.67 -10.54
N ILE A 201 -16.84 -4.21 -11.27
CA ILE A 201 -18.22 -4.66 -11.09
C ILE A 201 -18.39 -5.91 -11.96
N LEU A 202 -18.12 -7.07 -11.36
CA LEU A 202 -18.53 -8.38 -11.88
C LEU A 202 -20.02 -8.61 -11.61
#